data_AF-A0A2V7F9H4-F1
#
_entry.id   AF-A0A2V7F9H4-F1
#
_cell.length_a   1.000
_cell.length_b   1.000
_cell.length_c   1.000
_cell.angle_alpha   90.00
_cell.angle_beta   90.00
_cell.angle_gamma   90.00
#
_symmetry.space_group_name_H-M   'P 1'
#
loop_
_entity.id
_entity.type
_entity.pdbx_description
1 polymer ?
#
loop_
_entity_poly.entity_id
_entity_poly.type
_entity_poly.pdbx_seq_one_letter_code
_entity_poly.pdbx_strand_id
1 'polypeptide(L)' 'MRRVFYGWIVVAASAAIVCIGMGCLFALGVFLVPIERAMGWSRGAISTVALLNW' A
#
# COMPACT_ATOMS: atom_id res chain seq x y z
N MET A 1 12.70 -34.08 -14.23
CA MET A 1 11.86 -32.96 -13.74
C MET A 1 12.74 -32.01 -12.92
N ARG A 2 13.00 -30.80 -13.42
CA ARG A 2 13.83 -29.81 -12.72
C ARG A 2 12.98 -29.18 -11.62
N ARG A 3 13.21 -29.56 -10.35
CA ARG A 3 12.51 -28.93 -9.22
C ARG A 3 12.89 -27.46 -9.19
N VAL A 4 11.91 -26.57 -9.12
CA VAL A 4 12.16 -25.14 -8.89
C VAL A 4 12.87 -25.00 -7.55
N PHE A 5 14.02 -24.32 -7.52
CA PHE A 5 14.73 -24.07 -6.27
C PHE A 5 13.85 -23.21 -5.37
N TYR A 6 13.61 -23.65 -4.13
CA TYR A 6 12.71 -22.99 -3.19
C TYR A 6 13.05 -21.50 -2.99
N GLY A 7 14.33 -21.12 -3.09
CA GLY A 7 14.74 -19.71 -3.03
C GLY A 7 14.07 -18.82 -4.08
N TRP A 8 13.75 -19.32 -5.28
CA TRP A 8 13.01 -18.54 -6.28
C TRP A 8 11.55 -18.28 -5.87
N ILE A 9 10.96 -19.18 -5.08
CA ILE A 9 9.61 -18.98 -4.52
C ILE A 9 9.66 -17.86 -3.48
N VAL A 10 10.68 -17.87 -2.61
CA VAL A 10 10.89 -16.82 -1.60
C VAL A 10 11.09 -15.46 -2.26
N VAL A 11 11.93 -15.37 -3.31
CA VAL A 11 12.15 -14.11 -4.05
C VAL A 11 10.85 -13.60 -4.67
N ALA A 12 10.08 -14.47 -5.34
CA ALA A 12 8.80 -14.08 -5.93
C ALA A 12 7.79 -13.61 -4.88
N ALA A 13 7.69 -14.31 -3.75
CA ALA A 13 6.83 -13.93 -2.64
C ALA A 13 7.24 -12.58 -2.04
N SER A 14 8.53 -12.38 -1.74
CA SER A 14 9.04 -11.12 -1.20
C SER A 14 8.82 -9.96 -2.17
N ALA A 15 9.07 -10.16 -3.46
CA ALA A 15 8.82 -9.13 -4.49
C ALA A 15 7.33 -8.76 -4.56
N ALA A 16 6.43 -9.74 -4.51
CA ALA A 16 4.99 -9.49 -4.50
C ALA A 16 4.55 -8.73 -3.24
N ILE A 17 5.05 -9.13 -2.06
CA ILE A 17 4.74 -8.45 -0.79
C ILE A 17 5.18 -6.99 -0.83
N VAL A 18 6.41 -6.71 -1.26
CA VAL A 18 6.93 -5.34 -1.36
C VAL A 18 6.14 -4.53 -2.38
N CYS A 19 5.85 -5.11 -3.55
CA CYS A 19 5.06 -4.44 -4.58
C CYS A 19 3.66 -4.05 -4.08
N ILE A 20 2.96 -4.97 -3.42
CA ILE A 20 1.63 -4.72 -2.84
C ILE A 20 1.73 -3.69 -1.72
N GLY A 21 2.70 -3.82 -0.81
CA GLY A 21 2.89 -2.89 0.31
C GLY A 21 3.14 -1.46 -0.17
N MET A 22 4.00 -1.29 -1.18
CA MET A 22 4.25 0.01 -1.79
C MET A 22 3.01 0.55 -2.53
N GLY A 23 2.28 -0.33 -3.23
CA GLY A 23 1.01 0.02 -3.87
C GLY A 23 -0.02 0.54 -2.86
N CYS A 24 -0.17 -0.13 -1.71
CA CYS A 24 -1.06 0.30 -0.64
C CYS A 24 -0.67 1.68 -0.07
N LEU A 25 0.64 1.92 0.12
CA LEU A 25 1.13 3.22 0.61
C LEU A 25 0.76 4.37 -0.34
N PHE A 26 0.92 4.17 -1.64
CA PHE A 26 0.62 5.19 -2.64
C PHE A 26 -0.87 5.27 -3.03
N ALA A 27 -1.67 4.25 -2.70
CA ALA A 27 -3.11 4.23 -2.98
C ALA A 27 -3.88 5.32 -2.23
N LEU A 28 -3.37 5.84 -1.11
CA LEU A 28 -4.01 6.91 -0.34
C LEU A 28 -4.35 8.12 -1.22
N GLY A 29 -3.47 8.49 -2.15
CA GLY A 29 -3.71 9.61 -3.07
C GLY A 29 -4.94 9.41 -3.96
N VAL A 30 -5.21 8.17 -4.37
CA VAL A 30 -6.40 7.80 -5.17
C VAL A 30 -7.68 7.91 -4.32
N PHE A 31 -7.61 7.48 -3.06
CA PHE A 31 -8.74 7.50 -2.14
C PHE A 31 -8.97 8.84 -1.43
N LEU A 32 -8.09 9.83 -1.63
CA LEU A 32 -8.16 11.11 -0.95
C LEU A 32 -9.50 11.83 -1.17
N VAL A 33 -9.96 11.92 -2.42
CA VAL A 33 -11.24 12.58 -2.76
C VAL A 33 -12.45 11.81 -2.22
N PRO A 34 -12.54 10.46 -2.39
CA PRO A 34 -13.56 9.67 -1.72
C PRO A 34 -13.62 9.87 -0.20
N ILE A 35 -12.48 9.89 0.50
CA ILE A 35 -12.41 10.07 1.96
C ILE A 35 -12.87 11.48 2.36
N GLU A 36 -12.39 12.51 1.65
CA GLU A 36 -12.80 13.92 1.83
C GLU A 36 -14.34 14.06 1.77
N ARG A 37 -14.97 13.42 0.77
CA ARG A 37 -16.43 13.45 0.60
C ARG A 37 -17.19 12.64 1.64
N ALA A 38 -16.69 11.47 2.01
CA ALA A 38 -17.37 10.58 2.95
C ALA A 38 -17.30 11.08 4.40
N MET A 39 -16.16 11.65 4.80
CA MET A 39 -15.90 12.09 6.17
C MET A 39 -16.16 13.58 6.39
N GLY A 40 -16.21 14.38 5.31
CA GLY A 40 -16.25 15.84 5.39
C GLY A 40 -14.95 16.46 5.92
N TRP A 41 -13.85 15.71 5.94
CA TRP A 41 -12.55 16.15 6.45
C TRP A 41 -11.78 16.98 5.43
N SER A 42 -11.03 17.97 5.90
CA SER A 42 -10.10 18.68 5.03
C SER A 42 -8.95 17.76 4.59
N ARG A 43 -8.40 18.02 3.40
CA ARG A 43 -7.22 17.29 2.89
C ARG A 43 -6.05 17.30 3.88
N GLY A 44 -5.86 18.42 4.60
CA GLY A 44 -4.84 18.54 5.63
C GLY A 44 -5.05 17.56 6.79
N ALA A 45 -6.28 17.44 7.28
CA ALA A 45 -6.61 16.50 8.35
C ALA A 45 -6.37 15.05 7.94
N ILE A 46 -6.76 14.66 6.71
CA ILE A 46 -6.51 13.31 6.17
C ILE A 46 -5.00 13.03 6.10
N SER A 47 -4.21 14.00 5.61
CA SER A 47 -2.74 13.87 5.58
C SER A 47 -2.11 13.79 6.97
N THR A 48 -2.64 14.49 7.97
CA THR A 48 -2.16 14.39 9.36
C THR A 48 -2.42 13.00 9.94
N VAL A 49 -3.59 12.40 9.68
CA VAL A 49 -3.87 11.03 10.11
C VAL A 49 -2.91 10.05 9.42
N ALA A 50 -2.68 10.20 8.12
CA ALA A 50 -1.74 9.36 7.39
C ALA A 50 -0.30 9.48 7.93
N LEU A 51 0.11 10.68 8.35
CA LEU A 51 1.41 10.92 8.99
C LEU A 51 1.52 10.24 10.36
N LEU A 52 0.48 10.31 11.19
CA LEU A 52 0.45 9.72 12.53
C LEU A 52 0.27 8.20 12.53
N ASN A 53 -0.28 7.64 11.45
CA ASN A 53 -0.48 6.20 11.28
C ASN A 53 0.83 5.44 10.98
N TRP A 54 1.87 6.15 10.56
CA TRP A 54 3.19 5.57 10.30
C TRP A 54 3.92 5.27 11.61
#